data_AF-A0A7S3D8J9-F1
#
_entry.id   AF-A0A7S3D8J9-F1
#
_cell.length_a   1.000
_cell.length_b   1.000
_cell.length_c   1.000
_cell.angle_alpha   90.00
_cell.angle_beta   90.00
_cell.angle_gamma   90.00
#
_symmetry.space_group_name_H-M   'P 1'
#
loop_
_entity.id
_entity.type
_entity.pdbx_description
1 polymer ?
#
loop_
_entity_poly.entity_id
_entity_poly.type
_entity_poly.pdbx_seq_one_letter_code
_entity_poly.pdbx_strand_id
1 'polypeptide(L)'
;DEVVFGGCSAGGRGSIYNLDTVCGMVAAAQAGTSKQAKCRGMHDAAYWVDIAEFPASTSTPLSITIQEGMHFWNSFLLQGDCAKTVGEAAAWQCFFGEGVAKYTKTPFLIHIEQYDAFQSTTDVGHGPPFSNDE
;
A
#
# COMPACT_ATOMS: atom_id res chain seq x y z
N ASP A 1 5.23 25.41 -6.20
CA ASP A 1 6.19 24.33 -5.92
C ASP A 1 5.44 23.06 -5.56
N GLU A 2 5.95 21.91 -5.96
CA GLU A 2 5.33 20.59 -5.74
C GLU A 2 6.38 19.68 -5.09
N VAL A 3 5.94 18.85 -4.14
CA VAL A 3 6.71 17.78 -3.52
C VAL A 3 5.97 16.48 -3.84
N VAL A 4 6.65 15.56 -4.52
CA VAL A 4 6.11 14.24 -4.83
C VAL A 4 6.76 13.23 -3.90
N PHE A 5 5.97 12.61 -3.03
CA PHE A 5 6.40 11.54 -2.16
C PHE A 5 6.05 10.20 -2.80
N GLY A 6 7.02 9.32 -2.96
CA GLY A 6 6.84 8.11 -3.75
C GLY A 6 7.83 7.01 -3.44
N GLY A 7 7.64 5.91 -4.14
CA GLY A 7 8.48 4.72 -4.04
C GLY A 7 7.97 3.59 -4.93
N CYS A 8 8.77 2.54 -5.05
CA CYS A 8 8.47 1.33 -5.83
C CYS A 8 8.29 0.12 -4.90
N SER A 9 7.41 -0.81 -5.26
CA SER A 9 7.17 -2.07 -4.55
C SER A 9 6.89 -1.83 -3.05
N ALA A 10 7.61 -2.51 -2.14
CA ALA A 10 7.50 -2.28 -0.70
C ALA A 10 7.76 -0.81 -0.29
N GLY A 11 8.63 -0.08 -1.00
CA GLY A 11 8.84 1.35 -0.78
C GLY A 11 7.65 2.20 -1.24
N GLY A 12 6.99 1.79 -2.33
CA GLY A 12 5.74 2.39 -2.78
C GLY A 12 4.63 2.23 -1.75
N ARG A 13 4.47 1.01 -1.22
CA ARG A 13 3.55 0.71 -0.11
C ARG A 13 3.88 1.52 1.15
N GLY A 14 5.14 1.51 1.58
CA GLY A 14 5.58 2.32 2.71
C GLY A 14 5.28 3.80 2.51
N SER A 15 5.50 4.34 1.31
CA SER A 15 5.20 5.73 1.00
C SER A 15 3.71 6.04 1.01
N ILE A 16 2.83 5.13 0.56
CA ILE A 16 1.38 5.38 0.57
C ILE A 16 0.80 5.35 1.98
N TYR A 17 1.26 4.44 2.84
CA TYR A 17 0.80 4.38 4.25
C TYR A 17 1.25 5.60 5.07
N ASN A 18 2.34 6.24 4.67
CA ASN A 18 2.86 7.42 5.34
C ASN A 18 2.46 8.74 4.66
N LEU A 19 1.74 8.69 3.54
CA LEU A 19 1.52 9.85 2.68
C LEU A 19 0.83 11.00 3.41
N ASP A 20 -0.28 10.73 4.10
CA ASP A 20 -1.05 11.75 4.82
C ASP A 20 -0.22 12.38 5.95
N THR A 21 0.57 11.57 6.67
CA THR A 21 1.45 12.04 7.73
C THR A 21 2.56 12.93 7.17
N VAL A 22 3.27 12.47 6.14
CA VAL A 22 4.38 13.21 5.52
C VAL A 22 3.89 14.51 4.89
N CYS A 23 2.79 14.47 4.13
CA CYS A 23 2.24 15.69 3.53
C CYS A 23 1.66 16.65 4.58
N GLY A 24 1.14 16.13 5.70
CA GLY A 24 0.78 16.95 6.86
C GLY A 24 2.00 17.65 7.47
N MET A 25 3.15 16.98 7.57
CA MET A 25 4.40 17.59 8.04
C MET A 25 4.90 18.69 7.08
N VAL A 26 4.81 18.46 5.76
CA VAL A 26 5.16 19.48 4.75
C VAL A 26 4.29 20.73 4.91
N ALA A 27 2.98 20.55 5.07
CA ALA A 27 2.05 21.66 5.28
C ALA A 27 2.35 22.41 6.59
N ALA A 28 2.61 21.69 7.68
CA ALA A 28 2.92 22.27 8.99
C ALA A 28 4.23 23.07 8.97
N ALA A 29 5.26 22.57 8.30
CA ALA A 29 6.55 23.25 8.16
C ALA A 29 6.45 24.58 7.37
N GLN A 30 5.38 24.76 6.60
CA GLN A 30 5.09 25.96 5.81
C GLN A 30 4.00 26.85 6.45
N ALA A 31 3.59 26.56 7.68
CA ALA A 31 2.64 27.40 8.39
C ALA A 31 3.21 28.82 8.57
N GLY A 32 2.49 29.83 8.07
CA GLY A 32 2.89 31.23 8.12
C GLY A 32 3.76 31.71 6.95
N THR A 33 4.04 30.87 5.95
CA THR A 33 4.71 31.30 4.72
C THR A 33 3.70 31.75 3.66
N SER A 34 4.08 32.74 2.84
CA SER A 34 3.25 33.22 1.72
C SER A 34 3.27 32.30 0.49
N LYS A 35 4.18 31.32 0.48
CA LYS A 35 4.30 30.29 -0.56
C LYS A 35 4.16 28.92 0.08
N GLN A 36 3.19 28.14 -0.41
CA GLN A 36 2.96 26.77 0.03
C GLN A 36 3.28 25.81 -1.12
N ALA A 37 4.06 24.77 -0.82
CA ALA A 37 4.26 23.67 -1.73
C ALA A 37 3.11 22.68 -1.59
N LYS A 38 2.63 22.14 -2.71
CA LYS A 38 1.65 21.06 -2.68
C LYS A 38 2.40 19.74 -2.53
N CYS A 39 1.89 18.85 -1.67
CA CYS A 39 2.44 17.51 -1.47
C CYS A 39 1.48 16.47 -2.03
N ARG A 40 1.99 15.54 -2.84
CA ARG A 40 1.20 14.51 -3.54
C ARG A 40 1.96 13.18 -3.57
N GLY A 41 1.23 12.10 -3.77
CA GLY A 41 1.78 10.75 -3.88
C GLY A 41 2.03 10.32 -5.34
N MET A 42 3.10 9.55 -5.57
CA MET A 42 3.28 8.76 -6.80
C MET A 42 3.92 7.42 -6.44
N HIS A 43 3.17 6.34 -6.64
CA HIS A 43 3.54 5.02 -6.11
C HIS A 43 3.53 3.99 -7.24
N ASP A 44 4.58 3.17 -7.30
CA ASP A 44 4.78 2.17 -8.33
C ASP A 44 4.79 0.77 -7.71
N ALA A 45 4.14 -0.20 -8.35
CA ALA A 45 4.00 -1.58 -7.86
C ALA A 45 3.50 -1.68 -6.39
N ALA A 46 2.58 -0.78 -6.00
CA ALA A 46 2.23 -0.54 -4.59
C ALA A 46 0.79 -0.89 -4.22
N TYR A 47 0.00 -1.46 -5.13
CA TYR A 47 -1.44 -1.64 -4.97
C TYR A 47 -1.82 -3.10 -5.12
N TRP A 48 -1.65 -3.85 -4.02
CA TRP A 48 -2.06 -5.25 -3.96
C TRP A 48 -3.55 -5.35 -3.66
N VAL A 49 -4.20 -6.38 -4.19
CA VAL A 49 -5.62 -6.67 -3.96
C VAL A 49 -5.76 -7.89 -3.06
N ASP A 50 -6.73 -7.89 -2.16
CA ASP A 50 -7.01 -9.08 -1.35
C ASP A 50 -7.81 -10.07 -2.19
N ILE A 51 -7.16 -11.18 -2.60
CA ILE A 51 -7.80 -12.21 -3.41
C ILE A 51 -8.02 -13.48 -2.61
N ALA A 52 -9.07 -14.22 -2.97
CA ALA A 52 -9.29 -15.54 -2.41
C ALA A 52 -8.12 -16.47 -2.75
N GLU A 53 -7.81 -17.39 -1.85
CA GLU A 53 -6.74 -18.38 -2.03
C GLU A 53 -6.92 -19.15 -3.35
N PHE A 54 -5.85 -19.20 -4.14
CA PHE A 54 -5.84 -20.00 -5.36
C PHE A 54 -5.52 -21.45 -5.01
N PRO A 55 -6.41 -22.43 -5.29
CA PRO A 55 -6.26 -23.80 -4.78
C PRO A 55 -4.97 -24.53 -5.20
N ALA A 56 -4.34 -24.10 -6.31
CA ALA A 56 -3.10 -24.70 -6.79
C ALA A 56 -1.84 -24.00 -6.26
N SER A 57 -1.97 -22.86 -5.57
CA SER A 57 -0.84 -22.17 -4.96
C SER A 57 -0.38 -22.93 -3.72
N THR A 58 0.93 -23.18 -3.62
CA THR A 58 1.57 -23.74 -2.42
C THR A 58 2.21 -22.66 -1.54
N SER A 59 2.09 -21.39 -1.96
CA SER A 59 2.67 -20.23 -1.27
C SER A 59 1.76 -19.78 -0.12
N THR A 60 2.36 -19.19 0.92
CA THR A 60 1.58 -18.52 1.97
C THR A 60 0.84 -17.33 1.37
N PRO A 61 -0.49 -17.24 1.53
CA PRO A 61 -1.27 -16.12 1.01
C PRO A 61 -0.77 -14.78 1.55
N LEU A 62 -0.89 -13.74 0.73
CA LEU A 62 -0.41 -12.41 1.07
C LEU A 62 -1.15 -11.82 2.28
N SER A 63 -2.43 -12.15 2.43
CA SER A 63 -3.25 -11.75 3.58
C SER A 63 -2.72 -12.30 4.90
N ILE A 64 -2.22 -13.54 4.92
CA ILE A 64 -1.59 -14.15 6.09
C ILE A 64 -0.23 -13.51 6.36
N THR A 65 0.58 -13.32 5.31
CA THR A 65 1.89 -12.68 5.43
C THR A 65 1.80 -11.26 5.99
N ILE A 66 0.77 -10.50 5.58
CA ILE A 66 0.50 -9.17 6.12
C ILE A 66 0.05 -9.26 7.58
N GLN A 67 -0.85 -10.17 7.95
CA GLN A 67 -1.29 -10.33 9.34
C GLN A 67 -0.11 -10.64 10.28
N GLU A 68 0.74 -11.58 9.89
CA GLU A 68 1.95 -11.93 10.66
C GLU A 68 2.94 -10.78 10.71
N GLY A 69 3.20 -10.12 9.57
CA GLY A 69 4.08 -8.96 9.49
C GLY A 69 3.59 -7.79 10.36
N MET A 70 2.27 -7.56 10.38
CA MET A 70 1.67 -6.52 11.22
C MET A 70 1.88 -6.78 12.70
N HIS A 71 1.67 -8.03 13.12
CA HIS A 71 1.90 -8.44 14.50
C HIS A 71 3.39 -8.28 14.86
N PHE A 72 4.27 -8.77 14.00
CA PHE A 72 5.72 -8.74 14.22
C PHE A 72 6.29 -7.31 14.26
N TRP A 73 5.82 -6.41 13.39
CA TRP A 73 6.29 -5.02 13.33
C TRP A 73 5.50 -4.04 14.21
N ASN A 74 4.48 -4.51 14.94
CA ASN A 74 3.57 -3.67 15.70
C ASN A 74 2.99 -2.51 14.84
N SER A 75 2.59 -2.82 13.61
CA SER A 75 2.29 -1.81 12.59
C SER A 75 0.82 -1.38 12.54
N PHE A 76 0.01 -1.76 13.54
CA PHE A 76 -1.42 -1.41 13.64
C PHE A 76 -1.65 0.11 13.55
N LEU A 77 -0.74 0.89 14.14
CA LEU A 77 -0.82 2.35 14.19
C LEU A 77 -0.59 3.04 12.84
N LEU A 78 0.03 2.35 11.87
CA LEU A 78 0.33 2.93 10.55
C LEU A 78 -0.91 3.20 9.71
N GLN A 79 -2.04 2.57 10.04
CA GLN A 79 -3.25 2.58 9.20
C GLN A 79 -4.30 3.60 9.65
N GLY A 80 -3.95 4.48 10.60
CA GLY A 80 -4.70 5.69 10.95
C GLY A 80 -6.21 5.49 11.07
N ASP A 81 -6.98 6.15 10.20
CA ASP A 81 -8.44 6.10 10.20
C ASP A 81 -9.00 4.77 9.65
N CYS A 82 -8.25 4.07 8.79
CA CYS A 82 -8.65 2.75 8.29
C CYS A 82 -8.74 1.74 9.45
N ALA A 83 -7.64 1.57 10.19
CA ALA A 83 -7.57 0.64 11.32
C ALA A 83 -8.60 0.95 12.41
N LYS A 84 -8.86 2.24 12.70
CA LYS A 84 -9.92 2.64 13.64
C LYS A 84 -11.32 2.26 13.15
N THR A 85 -11.54 2.26 11.84
CA THR A 85 -12.86 1.97 11.25
C THR A 85 -13.14 0.47 11.20
N VAL A 86 -12.15 -0.33 10.79
CA VAL A 86 -12.32 -1.79 10.62
C VAL A 86 -12.06 -2.59 11.90
N GLY A 87 -11.35 -2.00 12.87
CA GLY A 87 -10.95 -2.65 14.12
C GLY A 87 -9.67 -3.48 13.98
N GLU A 88 -9.08 -3.84 15.12
CA GLU A 88 -7.75 -4.48 15.19
C GLU A 88 -7.66 -5.79 14.42
N ALA A 89 -8.65 -6.66 14.56
CA ALA A 89 -8.67 -7.97 13.90
C ALA A 89 -8.72 -7.89 12.36
N ALA A 90 -9.24 -6.79 11.80
CA ALA A 90 -9.38 -6.59 10.35
C ALA A 90 -8.41 -5.53 9.79
N ALA A 91 -7.53 -4.96 10.63
CA ALA A 91 -6.65 -3.87 10.23
C ALA A 91 -5.63 -4.24 9.13
N TRP A 92 -5.38 -5.53 8.93
CA TRP A 92 -4.58 -6.04 7.81
C TRP A 92 -5.17 -5.70 6.44
N GLN A 93 -6.49 -5.56 6.34
CA GLN A 93 -7.16 -5.15 5.09
C GLN A 93 -6.75 -3.74 4.66
N CYS A 94 -6.31 -2.89 5.59
CA CYS A 94 -5.84 -1.54 5.29
C CYS A 94 -4.52 -1.52 4.50
N PHE A 95 -3.76 -2.63 4.50
CA PHE A 95 -2.56 -2.76 3.70
C PHE A 95 -2.86 -3.10 2.22
N PHE A 96 -4.09 -3.47 1.90
CA PHE A 96 -4.52 -3.71 0.53
C PHE A 96 -5.06 -2.44 -0.13
N GLY A 97 -5.12 -2.47 -1.46
CA GLY A 97 -5.47 -1.34 -2.30
C GLY A 97 -6.85 -0.77 -2.00
N GLU A 98 -7.81 -1.61 -1.64
CA GLU A 98 -9.16 -1.22 -1.26
C GLU A 98 -9.15 -0.30 -0.02
N GLY A 99 -8.32 -0.64 0.97
CA GLY A 99 -8.09 0.19 2.15
C GLY A 99 -7.40 1.50 1.78
N VAL A 100 -6.31 1.43 1.03
CA VAL A 100 -5.57 2.59 0.54
C VAL A 100 -6.49 3.57 -0.21
N ALA A 101 -7.23 3.10 -1.20
CA ALA A 101 -8.09 3.95 -2.04
C ALA A 101 -9.24 4.58 -1.26
N LYS A 102 -9.70 3.94 -0.18
CA LYS A 102 -10.82 4.43 0.63
C LYS A 102 -10.38 5.43 1.70
N TYR A 103 -9.21 5.25 2.30
CA TYR A 103 -8.84 5.95 3.53
C TYR A 103 -7.70 6.97 3.38
N THR A 104 -6.88 6.89 2.34
CA THR A 104 -5.84 7.89 2.07
C THR A 104 -6.46 9.20 1.56
N LYS A 105 -6.18 10.31 2.23
CA LYS A 105 -6.81 11.62 1.94
C LYS A 105 -6.01 12.46 0.95
N THR A 106 -4.69 12.33 0.99
CA THR A 106 -3.78 13.09 0.13
C THR A 106 -3.92 12.60 -1.32
N PRO A 107 -3.99 13.48 -2.33
CA PRO A 107 -4.03 13.05 -3.72
C PRO A 107 -2.76 12.27 -4.11
N PHE A 108 -2.94 11.12 -4.75
CA PHE A 108 -1.84 10.30 -5.25
C PHE A 108 -2.15 9.69 -6.62
N LEU A 109 -1.11 9.26 -7.32
CA LEU A 109 -1.17 8.44 -8.51
C LEU A 109 -0.54 7.08 -8.24
N ILE A 110 -1.14 6.02 -8.77
CA ILE A 110 -0.60 4.66 -8.72
C ILE A 110 -0.30 4.20 -10.13
N HIS A 111 0.91 3.70 -10.31
CA HIS A 111 1.29 2.84 -11.41
C HIS A 111 1.35 1.40 -10.88
N ILE A 112 0.62 0.50 -11.50
CA ILE A 112 0.55 -0.92 -11.12
C ILE A 112 0.31 -1.75 -12.37
N GLU A 113 1.07 -2.81 -12.55
CA GLU A 113 0.77 -3.81 -13.57
C GLU A 113 -0.49 -4.57 -13.17
N GLN A 114 -1.39 -4.82 -14.14
CA GLN A 114 -2.59 -5.64 -13.90
C GLN A 114 -2.24 -7.04 -13.38
N TYR A 115 -1.07 -7.54 -13.77
CA TYR A 115 -0.48 -8.78 -13.29
C TYR A 115 0.84 -8.46 -12.59
N ASP A 116 0.81 -7.76 -11.46
CA ASP A 116 2.00 -7.53 -10.66
C ASP A 116 2.69 -8.88 -10.35
N ALA A 117 3.98 -8.97 -10.69
CA ALA A 117 4.67 -10.24 -10.66
C ALA A 117 4.86 -10.79 -9.25
N PHE A 118 5.01 -9.89 -8.27
CA PHE A 118 5.13 -10.30 -6.87
C PHE A 118 3.80 -10.86 -6.38
N GLN A 119 2.69 -10.13 -6.53
CA GLN A 119 1.40 -10.62 -6.08
C GLN A 119 0.97 -11.89 -6.82
N SER A 120 1.13 -11.94 -8.14
CA SER A 120 0.74 -13.12 -8.92
C SER A 120 1.51 -14.37 -8.46
N THR A 121 2.82 -14.25 -8.28
CA THR A 121 3.66 -15.38 -7.79
C THR A 121 3.28 -15.77 -6.36
N THR A 122 2.96 -14.81 -5.48
CA THR A 122 2.63 -15.09 -4.08
C THR A 122 1.24 -15.72 -3.93
N ASP A 123 0.19 -15.16 -4.53
CA ASP A 123 -1.17 -15.65 -4.27
C ASP A 123 -1.62 -16.75 -5.24
N VAL A 124 -1.07 -16.76 -6.47
CA VAL A 124 -1.46 -17.71 -7.53
C VAL A 124 -0.38 -18.77 -7.79
N GLY A 125 0.87 -18.53 -7.38
CA GLY A 125 2.00 -19.44 -7.61
C GLY A 125 2.70 -19.26 -8.97
N HIS A 126 2.17 -18.39 -9.83
CA HIS A 126 2.72 -18.10 -11.16
C HIS A 126 2.68 -16.60 -11.44
N GLY A 127 3.73 -16.06 -12.07
CA GLY A 127 3.84 -14.65 -12.44
C GLY A 127 4.08 -14.45 -13.94
N PRO A 128 3.89 -13.22 -14.46
CA PRO A 128 4.22 -12.91 -15.83
C PRO A 128 5.74 -12.91 -16.09
N PRO A 129 6.17 -13.16 -17.34
CA PRO A 129 5.33 -13.58 -18.45
C PRO A 129 4.78 -14.99 -18.21
N PHE A 130 3.47 -15.17 -18.37
CA PHE A 130 2.83 -16.48 -18.24
C PHE A 130 3.21 -17.30 -19.46
N SER A 131 4.29 -18.09 -19.39
CA SER A 131 4.65 -19.03 -20.46
C SER A 131 3.86 -20.32 -20.32
N ASN A 132 3.60 -20.98 -21.45
CA ASN A 132 2.93 -22.28 -21.51
C ASN A 132 3.93 -23.46 -21.39
N ASP A 133 5.14 -23.21 -20.88
CA ASP A 133 6.27 -24.16 -20.95
C ASP A 133 6.47 -24.99 -19.65
N GLU A 134 5.40 -25.25 -18.90
CA GLU A 134 5.38 -26.29 -17.85
C GLU A 134 4.48 -27.48 -18.23
#